data_AF-A0A5T2E3M1-F1
#
_entry.id   AF-A0A5T2E3M1-F1
#
_cell.length_a   1.000
_cell.length_b   1.000
_cell.length_c   1.000
_cell.angle_alpha   90.00
_cell.angle_beta   90.00
_cell.angle_gamma   90.00
#
_symmetry.space_group_name_H-M   'P 1'
#
loop_
_entity.id
_entity.type
_entity.pdbx_description
1 polymer ?
#
loop_
_entity_poly.entity_id
_entity_poly.type
_entity_poly.pdbx_seq_one_letter_code
_entity_poly.pdbx_strand_id
1 'polypeptide(L)'
;MNLWTWGLTFALLCLTLFLQLRQVNAFLHEHDAPSLPSRLSDIVSLLFLLLGLFLVSQDDIPALLMFSALLPLLWLDAWQHWLPLRFTNAFWCAGLLVRLLPDGQSLSLLQALFNSTVMFCLMWAVWWSVKRLTRREALGRGDVHLIAGLFAWLPATTALWSCGFAFLMMLVPVASK
;
A
#
# COMPACT_ATOMS: atom_id res chain seq x y z
N MET A 1 16.60 -22.38 -7.18
CA MET A 1 17.02 -21.08 -7.76
C MET A 1 18.53 -21.03 -7.88
N ASN A 2 19.07 -20.60 -9.02
CA ASN A 2 20.51 -20.50 -9.26
C ASN A 2 21.09 -19.20 -8.68
N LEU A 3 22.41 -19.14 -8.45
CA LEU A 3 23.07 -17.92 -7.96
C LEU A 3 22.79 -16.70 -8.87
N TRP A 4 22.72 -16.93 -10.18
CA TRP A 4 22.34 -15.93 -11.18
C TRP A 4 20.91 -15.38 -10.99
N THR A 5 19.94 -16.22 -10.63
CA THR A 5 18.56 -15.76 -10.40
C THR A 5 18.46 -14.92 -9.14
N TRP A 6 19.26 -15.24 -8.10
CA TRP A 6 19.36 -14.41 -6.90
C TRP A 6 20.02 -13.05 -7.17
N GLY A 7 21.08 -13.03 -7.98
CA GLY A 7 21.71 -11.77 -8.41
C GLY A 7 20.77 -10.88 -9.21
N LEU A 8 20.02 -11.46 -10.17
CA LEU A 8 19.05 -10.73 -10.98
C LEU A 8 17.87 -10.20 -10.16
N THR A 9 17.32 -11.02 -9.27
CA THR A 9 16.20 -10.61 -8.41
C THR A 9 16.62 -9.48 -7.46
N PHE A 10 17.78 -9.58 -6.83
CA PHE A 10 18.33 -8.50 -6.02
C PHE A 10 18.52 -7.21 -6.82
N ALA A 11 19.09 -7.30 -8.03
CA ALA A 11 19.26 -6.14 -8.90
C ALA A 11 17.92 -5.50 -9.29
N LEU A 12 16.90 -6.31 -9.59
CA LEU A 12 15.55 -5.83 -9.88
C LEU A 12 14.91 -5.14 -8.67
N LEU A 13 15.04 -5.71 -7.47
CA LEU A 13 14.55 -5.08 -6.24
C LEU A 13 15.23 -3.72 -5.99
N CYS A 14 16.55 -3.65 -6.13
CA CYS A 14 17.29 -2.40 -6.05
C CYS A 14 16.84 -1.37 -7.10
N LEU A 15 16.58 -1.82 -8.34
CA LEU A 15 16.05 -0.96 -9.39
C LEU A 15 14.66 -0.42 -9.04
N THR A 16 13.76 -1.27 -8.54
CA THR A 16 12.41 -0.84 -8.12
C THR A 16 12.47 0.19 -7.00
N LEU A 17 13.33 -0.04 -5.99
CA LEU A 17 13.58 0.92 -4.92
C LEU A 17 14.04 2.27 -5.45
N PHE A 18 15.06 2.26 -6.32
CA PHE A 18 15.62 3.47 -6.89
C PHE A 18 14.56 4.28 -7.66
N LEU A 19 13.76 3.61 -8.48
CA LEU A 19 12.70 4.27 -9.26
C LEU A 19 11.61 4.85 -8.36
N GLN A 20 11.17 4.12 -7.33
CA GLN A 20 10.13 4.57 -6.42
C GLN A 20 10.60 5.72 -5.53
N LEU A 21 11.82 5.66 -5.01
CA LEU A 21 12.41 6.75 -4.23
C LEU A 21 12.51 8.03 -5.07
N ARG A 22 12.89 7.90 -6.36
CA ARG A 22 12.90 9.02 -7.30
C ARG A 22 11.50 9.59 -7.53
N GLN A 23 10.49 8.74 -7.70
CA GLN A 23 9.10 9.19 -7.88
C GLN A 23 8.57 9.92 -6.64
N VAL A 24 8.85 9.41 -5.44
CA VAL A 24 8.40 10.04 -4.19
C VAL A 24 9.11 11.38 -3.96
N ASN A 25 10.42 11.45 -4.15
CA ASN A 25 11.14 12.72 -4.02
C ASN A 25 10.72 13.75 -5.08
N ALA A 26 10.43 13.33 -6.31
CA ALA A 26 9.87 14.22 -7.32
C ALA A 26 8.49 14.75 -6.91
N PHE A 27 7.63 13.89 -6.36
CA PHE A 27 6.32 14.29 -5.86
C PHE A 27 6.42 15.28 -4.68
N LEU A 28 7.34 15.06 -3.74
CA LEU A 28 7.58 15.98 -2.62
C LEU A 28 8.06 17.35 -3.12
N HIS A 29 8.97 17.36 -4.10
CA HIS A 29 9.45 18.60 -4.72
C HIS A 29 8.35 19.33 -5.50
N GLU A 30 7.43 18.62 -6.16
CA GLU A 30 6.27 19.23 -6.83
C GLU A 30 5.33 19.97 -5.86
N HIS A 31 5.34 19.61 -4.57
CA HIS A 31 4.44 20.16 -3.55
C HIS A 31 5.19 20.97 -2.48
N ASP A 32 6.40 21.47 -2.79
CA ASP A 32 7.25 22.27 -1.90
C ASP A 32 7.52 21.62 -0.53
N ALA A 33 7.46 20.28 -0.46
CA ALA A 33 7.71 19.52 0.74
C ALA A 33 9.19 19.12 0.85
N PRO A 34 9.74 19.03 2.08
CA PRO A 34 11.13 18.60 2.27
C PRO A 34 11.31 17.17 1.76
N SER A 35 12.46 16.91 1.15
CA SER A 35 12.83 15.57 0.65
C SER A 35 12.87 14.54 1.79
N LEU A 36 12.69 13.27 1.44
CA LEU A 36 12.73 12.19 2.40
C LEU A 36 14.06 12.19 3.18
N PRO A 37 14.03 12.07 4.52
CA PRO A 37 15.25 11.95 5.30
C PRO A 37 15.94 10.63 5.00
N SER A 38 17.27 10.67 4.84
CA SER A 38 18.09 9.50 4.48
C SER A 38 17.84 8.32 5.42
N ARG A 39 17.81 8.55 6.74
CA ARG A 39 17.57 7.49 7.73
C ARG A 39 16.27 6.73 7.51
N LEU A 40 15.18 7.43 7.21
CA LEU A 40 13.87 6.79 6.97
C LEU A 40 13.91 6.01 5.65
N SER A 41 14.45 6.63 4.60
CA SER A 41 14.66 5.98 3.31
C SER A 41 15.48 4.69 3.44
N ASP A 42 16.59 4.73 4.18
CA ASP A 42 17.51 3.60 4.35
C ASP A 42 16.86 2.45 5.13
N ILE A 43 16.18 2.75 6.25
CA ILE A 43 15.50 1.73 7.08
C ILE A 43 14.41 1.03 6.26
N VAL A 44 13.55 1.81 5.59
CA VAL A 44 12.46 1.24 4.78
C VAL A 44 13.00 0.49 3.57
N SER A 45 14.08 0.97 2.93
CA SER A 45 14.73 0.27 1.82
C SER A 45 15.33 -1.06 2.26
N LEU A 46 15.98 -1.11 3.43
CA LEU A 46 16.54 -2.34 3.98
C LEU A 46 15.45 -3.35 4.30
N LEU A 47 14.37 -2.92 4.97
CA LEU A 47 13.20 -3.76 5.22
C LEU A 47 12.60 -4.28 3.90
N PHE A 48 12.54 -3.42 2.88
CA PHE A 48 12.03 -3.79 1.58
C PHE A 48 12.88 -4.89 0.92
N LEU A 49 14.21 -4.74 0.92
CA LEU A 49 15.11 -5.73 0.33
C LEU A 49 15.03 -7.06 1.06
N LEU A 50 15.02 -7.07 2.39
CA LEU A 50 14.93 -8.29 3.19
C LEU A 50 13.61 -9.02 2.94
N LEU A 51 12.48 -8.30 3.04
CA LEU A 51 11.17 -8.90 2.83
C LEU A 51 10.96 -9.30 1.36
N GLY A 52 11.45 -8.50 0.42
CA GLY A 52 11.39 -8.78 -1.01
C GLY A 52 12.15 -10.06 -1.37
N LEU A 53 13.37 -10.24 -0.87
CA LEU A 53 14.13 -11.50 -1.05
C LEU A 53 13.42 -12.69 -0.40
N PHE A 54 12.84 -12.50 0.78
CA PHE A 54 12.04 -13.55 1.44
C PHE A 54 10.82 -13.94 0.61
N LEU A 55 10.05 -12.98 0.08
CA LEU A 55 8.87 -13.24 -0.75
C LEU A 55 9.23 -13.93 -2.08
N VAL A 56 10.33 -13.51 -2.71
CA VAL A 56 10.87 -14.20 -3.89
C VAL A 56 11.27 -15.63 -3.55
N SER A 57 11.82 -15.89 -2.35
CA SER A 57 12.14 -17.26 -1.90
C SER A 57 10.91 -18.16 -1.74
N GLN A 58 9.74 -17.57 -1.53
CA GLN A 58 8.47 -18.28 -1.36
C GLN A 58 7.67 -18.35 -2.68
N ASP A 59 8.24 -17.84 -3.78
CA ASP A 59 7.57 -17.70 -5.08
C ASP A 59 6.23 -16.92 -5.01
N ASP A 60 6.05 -16.05 -4.00
CA ASP A 60 4.84 -15.25 -3.80
C ASP A 60 4.92 -13.89 -4.52
N ILE A 61 4.80 -13.96 -5.85
CA ILE A 61 4.83 -12.79 -6.73
C ILE A 61 3.72 -11.78 -6.41
N PRO A 62 2.44 -12.17 -6.16
CA PRO A 62 1.39 -11.22 -5.80
C PRO A 62 1.71 -10.42 -4.54
N ALA A 63 2.24 -11.06 -3.49
CA ALA A 63 2.63 -10.36 -2.26
C ALA A 63 3.81 -9.42 -2.50
N LEU A 64 4.79 -9.82 -3.32
CA LEU A 64 5.91 -8.97 -3.70
C LEU A 64 5.46 -7.70 -4.43
N LEU A 65 4.52 -7.84 -5.37
CA LEU A 65 3.95 -6.72 -6.13
C LEU A 65 3.13 -5.79 -5.22
N MET A 66 2.32 -6.35 -4.33
CA MET A 66 1.55 -5.58 -3.34
C MET A 66 2.48 -4.76 -2.45
N PHE A 67 3.53 -5.40 -1.93
CA PHE A 67 4.49 -4.76 -1.03
C PHE A 67 5.28 -3.66 -1.75
N SER A 68 5.67 -3.91 -3.01
CA SER A 68 6.28 -2.89 -3.87
C SER A 68 5.34 -1.71 -4.10
N ALA A 69 4.05 -1.96 -4.35
CA ALA A 69 3.08 -0.89 -4.57
C ALA A 69 2.75 -0.08 -3.30
N LEU A 70 2.89 -0.67 -2.11
CA LEU A 70 2.72 0.00 -0.82
C LEU A 70 3.91 0.86 -0.40
N LEU A 71 5.11 0.59 -0.92
CA LEU A 71 6.33 1.28 -0.52
C LEU A 71 6.27 2.82 -0.63
N PRO A 72 5.85 3.43 -1.76
CA PRO A 72 5.74 4.88 -1.85
C PRO A 72 4.69 5.47 -0.90
N LEU A 73 3.61 4.72 -0.63
CA LEU A 73 2.56 5.11 0.32
C LEU A 73 3.12 5.15 1.75
N LEU A 74 3.91 4.13 2.13
CA LEU A 74 4.56 4.07 3.44
C LEU A 74 5.53 5.23 3.67
N TRP A 75 6.35 5.59 2.67
CA TRP A 75 7.28 6.72 2.79
C TRP A 75 6.56 8.05 2.99
N LEU A 76 5.52 8.30 2.20
CA LEU A 76 4.76 9.56 2.25
C LEU A 76 3.93 9.67 3.54
N ASP A 77 3.34 8.56 3.99
CA ASP A 77 2.58 8.52 5.22
C ASP A 77 3.50 8.69 6.45
N ALA A 78 4.62 7.97 6.51
CA ALA A 78 5.56 8.07 7.64
C ALA A 78 6.23 9.44 7.75
N TRP A 79 6.44 10.15 6.63
CA TRP A 79 7.11 11.45 6.63
C TRP A 79 6.16 12.63 6.81
N GLN A 80 5.04 12.66 6.07
CA GLN A 80 4.13 13.82 6.02
C GLN A 80 2.70 13.47 6.43
N HIS A 81 2.41 12.23 6.86
CA HIS A 81 1.04 11.74 7.08
C HIS A 81 0.15 12.00 5.85
N TRP A 82 0.76 11.90 4.67
CA TRP A 82 0.11 12.22 3.41
C TRP A 82 -0.06 10.95 2.59
N LEU A 83 -1.32 10.67 2.26
CA LEU A 83 -1.73 9.64 1.31
C LEU A 83 -2.30 10.28 0.04
N PRO A 84 -1.46 10.61 -0.97
CA PRO A 84 -1.93 11.23 -2.20
C PRO A 84 -2.75 10.24 -3.04
N LEU A 85 -3.86 10.72 -3.59
CA LEU A 85 -4.76 9.92 -4.41
C LEU A 85 -4.08 9.29 -5.63
N ARG A 86 -3.04 9.94 -6.17
CA ARG A 86 -2.26 9.41 -7.30
C ARG A 86 -1.64 8.05 -6.97
N PHE A 87 -1.08 7.89 -5.77
CA PHE A 87 -0.45 6.64 -5.35
C PHE A 87 -1.48 5.61 -4.88
N THR A 88 -2.56 6.01 -4.19
CA THR A 88 -3.60 5.08 -3.76
C THR A 88 -4.38 4.51 -4.95
N ASN A 89 -4.62 5.32 -5.98
CA ASN A 89 -5.28 4.85 -7.21
C ASN A 89 -4.35 3.96 -8.05
N ALA A 90 -3.05 4.28 -8.10
CA ALA A 90 -2.05 3.40 -8.71
C ALA A 90 -1.99 2.04 -7.99
N PHE A 91 -2.03 2.05 -6.66
CA PHE A 91 -2.10 0.83 -5.84
C PHE A 91 -3.35 0.01 -6.15
N TRP A 92 -4.54 0.64 -6.19
CA TRP A 92 -5.77 -0.05 -6.57
C TRP A 92 -5.70 -0.66 -7.98
N CYS A 93 -5.22 0.12 -8.95
CA CYS A 93 -5.08 -0.33 -10.34
C CYS A 93 -4.11 -1.52 -10.47
N ALA A 94 -2.95 -1.44 -9.81
CA ALA A 94 -1.98 -2.53 -9.78
C ALA A 94 -2.58 -3.82 -9.19
N GLY A 95 -3.42 -3.72 -8.15
CA GLY A 95 -4.09 -4.88 -7.56
C GLY A 95 -5.04 -5.57 -8.51
N LEU A 96 -5.75 -4.80 -9.35
CA LEU A 96 -6.60 -5.35 -10.41
C LEU A 96 -5.79 -5.99 -11.54
N LEU A 97 -4.69 -5.35 -11.96
CA LEU A 97 -3.80 -5.89 -12.99
C LEU A 97 -3.16 -7.21 -12.57
N VAL A 98 -2.82 -7.37 -11.29
CA VAL A 98 -2.29 -8.63 -10.76
C VAL A 98 -3.29 -9.78 -10.90
N ARG A 99 -4.60 -9.52 -10.94
CA ARG A 99 -5.62 -10.56 -11.18
C ARG A 99 -5.68 -11.04 -12.63
N LEU A 100 -5.03 -10.35 -13.56
CA LEU A 100 -4.90 -10.78 -14.94
C LEU A 100 -3.74 -11.78 -15.12
N LEU A 101 -2.88 -11.96 -14.10
CA LEU A 101 -1.79 -12.93 -14.18
C LEU A 101 -2.32 -14.37 -14.07
N PRO A 102 -1.76 -15.33 -14.84
CA PRO A 102 -2.23 -16.72 -14.90
C PRO A 102 -2.22 -17.46 -13.54
N ASP A 103 -1.33 -17.05 -12.63
CA ASP A 103 -1.16 -17.65 -11.31
C ASP A 103 -2.13 -17.11 -10.25
N GLY A 104 -3.00 -16.15 -10.60
CA GLY A 104 -3.93 -15.46 -9.71
C GLY A 104 -5.19 -16.25 -9.33
N GLN A 105 -5.08 -17.55 -9.08
CA GLN A 105 -6.23 -18.47 -8.95
C GLN A 105 -7.13 -18.25 -7.72
N SER A 106 -6.74 -17.42 -6.74
CA SER A 106 -7.48 -17.28 -5.47
C SER A 106 -8.66 -16.29 -5.51
N LEU A 107 -8.69 -15.36 -6.46
CA LEU A 107 -9.69 -14.29 -6.51
C LEU A 107 -9.93 -13.86 -7.96
N SER A 108 -11.16 -14.04 -8.45
CA SER A 108 -11.51 -13.59 -9.80
C SER A 108 -11.45 -12.06 -9.92
N LEU A 109 -11.10 -11.54 -11.09
CA LEU A 109 -11.08 -10.10 -11.37
C LEU A 109 -12.43 -9.44 -11.01
N LEU A 110 -13.55 -10.08 -11.38
CA LEU A 110 -14.89 -9.57 -11.10
C LEU A 110 -15.15 -9.48 -9.59
N GLN A 111 -14.70 -10.47 -8.83
CA GLN A 111 -14.85 -10.47 -7.37
C GLN A 111 -13.95 -9.44 -6.71
N ALA A 112 -12.71 -9.24 -7.18
CA ALA A 112 -11.82 -8.19 -6.70
C ALA A 112 -12.40 -6.78 -6.97
N LEU A 113 -12.94 -6.57 -8.18
CA LEU A 113 -13.66 -5.36 -8.55
C LEU A 113 -14.87 -5.14 -7.64
N PHE A 114 -15.73 -6.15 -7.51
CA PHE A 114 -16.94 -6.07 -6.69
C PHE A 114 -16.60 -5.76 -5.22
N ASN A 115 -15.67 -6.49 -4.62
CA ASN A 115 -15.24 -6.28 -3.24
C ASN A 115 -14.69 -4.85 -3.04
N SER A 116 -13.84 -4.39 -3.95
CA SER A 116 -13.25 -3.05 -3.88
C SER A 116 -14.31 -1.96 -4.07
N THR A 117 -15.22 -2.11 -5.04
CA THR A 117 -16.31 -1.14 -5.27
C THR A 117 -17.27 -1.08 -4.08
N VAL A 118 -17.68 -2.22 -3.52
CA VAL A 118 -18.52 -2.27 -2.32
C VAL A 118 -17.84 -1.57 -1.15
N MET A 119 -16.54 -1.82 -0.95
CA MET A 119 -15.78 -1.15 0.12
C MET A 119 -15.64 0.34 -0.13
N PHE A 120 -15.43 0.78 -1.38
CA PHE A 120 -15.44 2.20 -1.76
C PHE A 120 -16.77 2.86 -1.37
N CYS A 121 -17.90 2.25 -1.69
CA CYS A 121 -19.21 2.78 -1.34
C CYS A 121 -19.41 2.84 0.19
N LEU A 122 -18.99 1.80 0.91
CA LEU A 122 -19.12 1.73 2.37
C LEU A 122 -18.26 2.79 3.06
N MET A 123 -16.98 2.88 2.70
CA MET A 123 -16.07 3.89 3.25
C MET A 123 -16.46 5.30 2.86
N TRP A 124 -17.01 5.52 1.66
CA TRP A 124 -17.57 6.80 1.26
C TRP A 124 -18.76 7.20 2.14
N ALA A 125 -19.67 6.25 2.43
CA ALA A 125 -20.80 6.49 3.32
C ALA A 125 -20.34 6.81 4.76
N VAL A 126 -19.32 6.11 5.26
CA VAL A 126 -18.71 6.40 6.57
C VAL A 126 -18.06 7.79 6.57
N TRP A 127 -17.24 8.10 5.57
CA TRP A 127 -16.60 9.40 5.43
C TRP A 127 -17.63 10.54 5.40
N TRP A 128 -18.69 10.38 4.60
CA TRP A 128 -19.78 11.35 4.50
C TRP A 128 -20.51 11.53 5.84
N SER A 129 -20.78 10.43 6.54
CA SER A 129 -21.47 10.44 7.84
C SER A 129 -20.62 11.15 8.91
N VAL A 130 -19.34 10.80 9.01
CA VAL A 130 -18.39 11.41 9.95
C VAL A 130 -18.19 12.89 9.65
N LYS A 131 -18.08 13.25 8.37
CA LYS A 131 -17.98 14.65 7.93
C LYS A 131 -19.22 15.45 8.31
N ARG A 132 -20.42 14.87 8.14
CA ARG A 132 -21.68 15.52 8.50
C ARG A 132 -21.81 15.73 10.02
N LEU A 133 -21.39 14.74 10.81
CA LEU A 133 -21.46 14.79 12.27
C LEU A 133 -20.43 15.76 12.87
N THR A 134 -19.18 15.68 12.42
CA THR A 134 -18.05 16.39 13.03
C THR A 134 -17.87 17.81 12.45
N ARG A 135 -18.50 18.11 11.30
CA ARG A 135 -18.29 19.34 10.50
C ARG A 135 -16.82 19.66 10.17
N ARG A 136 -15.92 18.70 10.36
CA ARG A 136 -14.48 18.75 10.09
C ARG A 136 -14.08 17.48 9.36
N GLU A 137 -13.00 17.55 8.59
CA GLU A 137 -12.44 16.37 7.93
C GLU A 137 -11.65 15.55 8.96
N ALA A 138 -12.34 14.63 9.63
CA ALA A 138 -11.74 13.74 10.64
C ALA A 138 -11.11 12.48 10.03
N LEU A 139 -11.51 12.10 8.80
CA LEU A 139 -11.00 10.92 8.09
C LEU A 139 -10.35 11.36 6.78
N GLY A 140 -9.11 10.90 6.55
CA GLY A 140 -8.35 11.19 5.35
C GLY A 140 -9.00 10.57 4.11
N ARG A 141 -9.11 11.35 3.03
CA ARG A 141 -9.63 10.82 1.74
C ARG A 141 -8.71 9.75 1.15
N GLY A 142 -7.42 9.84 1.43
CA GLY A 142 -6.42 8.84 1.05
C GLY A 142 -6.67 7.48 1.70
N ASP A 143 -6.97 7.47 3.00
CA ASP A 143 -7.25 6.25 3.78
C ASP A 143 -8.43 5.47 3.21
N VAL A 144 -9.51 6.19 2.82
CA VAL A 144 -10.68 5.61 2.17
C VAL A 144 -10.30 4.86 0.89
N HIS A 145 -9.44 5.45 0.06
CA HIS A 145 -8.99 4.84 -1.19
C HIS A 145 -7.99 3.72 -0.96
N LEU A 146 -7.13 3.83 0.06
CA LEU A 146 -6.18 2.80 0.44
C LEU A 146 -6.89 1.55 0.97
N ILE A 147 -7.86 1.72 1.87
CA ILE A 147 -8.68 0.62 2.39
C ILE A 147 -9.43 -0.04 1.24
N ALA A 148 -10.12 0.72 0.38
CA ALA A 148 -10.83 0.11 -0.75
C ALA A 148 -9.87 -0.52 -1.78
N GLY A 149 -8.67 0.04 -1.94
CA GLY A 149 -7.56 -0.51 -2.70
C GLY A 149 -7.14 -1.90 -2.20
N LEU A 150 -7.05 -2.07 -0.87
CA LEU A 150 -6.64 -3.32 -0.24
C LEU A 150 -7.56 -4.50 -0.59
N PHE A 151 -8.86 -4.25 -0.79
CA PHE A 151 -9.84 -5.25 -1.21
C PHE A 151 -9.67 -5.72 -2.67
N ALA A 152 -8.88 -5.02 -3.49
CA ALA A 152 -8.46 -5.52 -4.80
C ALA A 152 -7.32 -6.54 -4.68
N TRP A 153 -6.44 -6.37 -3.69
CA TRP A 153 -5.25 -7.19 -3.46
C TRP A 153 -5.50 -8.43 -2.59
N LEU A 154 -6.45 -8.35 -1.67
CA LEU A 154 -6.70 -9.40 -0.68
C LEU A 154 -8.15 -9.91 -0.74
N PRO A 155 -8.40 -11.18 -0.38
CA PRO A 155 -9.73 -11.65 0.00
C PRO A 155 -10.41 -10.71 0.99
N ALA A 156 -11.72 -10.53 0.86
CA ALA A 156 -12.46 -9.61 1.72
C ALA A 156 -12.28 -9.92 3.22
N THR A 157 -12.14 -11.20 3.58
CA THR A 157 -11.87 -11.64 4.94
C THR A 157 -10.52 -11.12 5.44
N THR A 158 -9.43 -11.42 4.74
CA THR A 158 -8.08 -11.00 5.16
C THR A 158 -7.93 -9.48 5.15
N ALA A 159 -8.52 -8.79 4.17
CA ALA A 159 -8.56 -7.33 4.14
C ALA A 159 -9.27 -6.75 5.37
N LEU A 160 -10.40 -7.32 5.80
CA LEU A 160 -11.11 -6.92 7.02
C LEU A 160 -10.27 -7.14 8.27
N TRP A 161 -9.61 -8.30 8.40
CA TRP A 161 -8.71 -8.59 9.52
C TRP A 161 -7.56 -7.58 9.59
N SER A 162 -6.95 -7.26 8.44
CA SER A 162 -5.88 -6.26 8.37
C SER A 162 -6.37 -4.86 8.77
N CYS A 163 -7.56 -4.45 8.31
CA CYS A 163 -8.15 -3.17 8.70
C CYS A 163 -8.46 -3.13 10.20
N GLY A 164 -9.10 -4.19 10.73
CA GLY A 164 -9.42 -4.30 12.16
C GLY A 164 -8.16 -4.25 13.03
N PHE A 165 -7.10 -4.96 12.62
CA PHE A 165 -5.81 -4.92 13.28
C PHE A 165 -5.18 -3.51 13.24
N ALA A 166 -5.24 -2.81 12.11
CA ALA A 166 -4.75 -1.44 12.00
C ALA A 166 -5.48 -0.49 12.96
N PHE A 167 -6.82 -0.57 13.03
CA PHE A 167 -7.60 0.21 13.99
C PHE A 167 -7.26 -0.14 15.44
N LEU A 168 -7.06 -1.42 15.77
CA LEU A 168 -6.62 -1.83 17.11
C LEU A 168 -5.25 -1.24 17.46
N MET A 169 -4.29 -1.28 16.54
CA MET A 169 -2.96 -0.70 16.74
C MET A 169 -3.03 0.82 16.96
N MET A 170 -3.97 1.52 16.33
CA MET A 170 -4.22 2.94 16.59
C MET A 170 -4.82 3.19 18.00
N LEU A 171 -5.56 2.24 18.57
CA LEU A 171 -6.17 2.36 19.90
C LEU A 171 -5.16 2.09 21.04
N VAL A 172 -4.12 1.29 20.80
CA VAL A 172 -3.07 0.98 21.81
C VAL A 172 -2.45 2.24 22.44
N PRO A 173 -1.97 3.23 21.68
CA PRO A 173 -1.42 4.46 22.27
C PRO A 173 -2.47 5.36 22.93
N VAL A 174 -3.75 5.21 22.58
CA VAL A 174 -4.86 5.96 23.20
C VAL A 174 -5.23 5.37 24.57
N ALA A 175 -5.15 4.05 24.74
CA ALA A 175 -5.44 3.36 25.99
C ALA A 175 -4.30 3.44 27.03
N SER A 176 -3.09 3.85 26.63
CA SER A 176 -1.93 4.02 27.51
C SER A 176 -1.87 5.42 28.18
N LYS A 177 -2.92 6.24 28.04
CA LYS A 177 -3.12 7.49 28.77
C LYS A 177 -4.22 7.34 29.81
#